data_AF-A0A7S2KNA4-F1
#
_entry.id   AF-A0A7S2KNA4-F1
#
_cell.length_a   1.000
_cell.length_b   1.000
_cell.length_c   1.000
_cell.angle_alpha   90.00
_cell.angle_beta   90.00
_cell.angle_gamma   90.00
#
_symmetry.space_group_name_H-M   'P 1'
#
loop_
_entity.id
_entity.type
_entity.pdbx_description
1 polymer ?
#
loop_
_entity_poly.entity_id
_entity_poly.type
_entity_poly.pdbx_seq_one_letter_code
_entity_poly.pdbx_strand_id
1 'polypeptide(L)'
;GVIVRVNPDGSREMIIDEARLSSTLSLPKGRILCARVIEGGILPHQSACEILPMAWHAIASKAPASAADDGEDRLLRALTGLVLTVQPSVDPSILCRCLDATISIGEDLSNITQSRTRMELLHSILSNGKSKCAQDSDLDGVWKEKETAFMQVLASQQK
;
A
#
# COMPACT_ATOMS: atom_id res chain seq x y z
N GLY A 1 0.64 15.95 3.51
CA GLY A 1 -0.61 16.55 4.01
C GLY A 1 -1.77 15.88 3.30
N VAL A 2 -2.89 15.69 3.98
CA VAL A 2 -4.12 15.17 3.36
C VAL A 2 -5.04 16.36 3.12
N ILE A 3 -5.44 16.58 1.88
CA ILE A 3 -6.39 17.62 1.48
C ILE A 3 -7.69 16.92 1.12
N VAL A 4 -8.78 17.27 1.80
CA VAL A 4 -10.11 16.79 1.43
C VAL A 4 -10.71 17.81 0.47
N ARG A 5 -10.84 17.42 -0.81
CA ARG A 5 -11.55 18.19 -1.82
C ARG A 5 -13.00 17.73 -1.87
N VAL A 6 -13.94 18.67 -1.86
CA VAL A 6 -15.35 18.38 -2.11
C VAL A 6 -15.66 18.77 -3.54
N ASN A 7 -16.11 17.81 -4.34
CA ASN A 7 -16.46 18.00 -5.73
C ASN A 7 -17.85 18.65 -5.87
N PRO A 8 -18.16 19.24 -7.05
CA PRO A 8 -19.45 19.89 -7.29
C PRO A 8 -20.67 18.96 -7.16
N ASP A 9 -20.48 17.65 -7.33
CA ASP A 9 -21.49 16.60 -7.16
C ASP A 9 -21.68 16.16 -5.70
N GLY A 10 -20.93 16.76 -4.76
CA GLY A 10 -20.95 16.41 -3.34
C GLY A 10 -20.04 15.25 -2.95
N SER A 11 -19.34 14.62 -3.90
CA SER A 11 -18.34 13.59 -3.61
C SER A 11 -17.12 14.19 -2.91
N ARG A 12 -16.47 13.41 -2.04
CA ARG A 12 -15.26 13.82 -1.33
C ARG A 12 -14.07 13.06 -1.89
N GLU A 13 -13.10 13.80 -2.40
CA GLU A 13 -11.83 13.27 -2.87
C GLU A 13 -10.76 13.56 -1.80
N MET A 14 -10.01 12.53 -1.39
CA MET A 14 -8.85 12.70 -0.53
C MET A 14 -7.59 12.77 -1.38
N ILE A 15 -6.96 13.94 -1.40
CA ILE A 15 -5.71 14.20 -2.10
C ILE A 15 -4.56 14.10 -1.11
N ILE A 16 -3.62 13.21 -1.38
CA ILE A 16 -2.41 13.04 -0.57
C ILE A 16 -1.27 13.78 -1.24
N ASP A 17 -0.57 14.63 -0.48
CA ASP A 17 0.71 15.18 -0.91
C ASP A 17 1.78 14.09 -0.85
N GLU A 18 1.96 13.42 -1.98
CA GLU A 18 2.85 12.27 -2.16
C GLU A 18 4.31 12.62 -1.89
N ALA A 19 4.77 13.79 -2.34
CA ALA A 19 6.15 14.23 -2.17
C ALA A 19 6.49 14.39 -0.68
N ARG A 20 5.62 15.05 0.09
CA ARG A 20 5.82 15.20 1.53
C ARG A 20 5.69 13.88 2.27
N LEU A 21 4.76 13.01 1.87
CA LEU A 21 4.63 11.70 2.50
C LEU A 21 5.88 10.85 2.25
N SER A 22 6.35 10.75 1.00
CA SER A 22 7.56 10.01 0.63
C SER A 22 8.82 10.54 1.34
N SER A 23 8.96 11.87 1.43
CA SER A 23 10.03 12.51 2.20
C SER A 23 9.93 12.25 3.70
N THR A 24 8.71 12.21 4.26
CA THR A 24 8.51 11.85 5.67
C THR A 24 8.88 10.39 5.91
N LEU A 25 8.46 9.49 5.03
CA LEU A 25 8.70 8.06 5.13
C LEU A 25 10.13 7.65 4.76
N SER A 26 10.97 8.54 4.23
CA SER A 26 12.41 8.29 4.12
C SER A 26 13.15 8.44 5.46
N LEU A 27 12.51 9.03 6.47
CA LEU A 27 13.09 9.22 7.80
C LEU A 27 12.60 8.09 8.72
N PRO A 28 13.47 7.39 9.47
CA PRO A 28 13.06 6.33 10.40
C PRO A 28 11.98 6.79 11.40
N LYS A 29 12.14 7.99 11.97
CA LYS A 29 11.15 8.59 12.88
C LYS A 29 9.81 8.89 12.19
N GLY A 30 9.84 9.25 10.90
CA GLY A 30 8.64 9.47 10.12
C GLY A 30 7.84 8.18 9.90
N ARG A 31 8.54 7.05 9.66
CA ARG A 31 7.91 5.73 9.58
C ARG A 31 7.29 5.31 10.92
N ILE A 32 8.02 5.46 12.03
CA ILE A 32 7.51 5.16 13.37
C ILE A 32 6.27 6.00 13.70
N LEU A 33 6.30 7.30 13.39
CA LEU A 33 5.17 8.18 13.63
C LEU A 33 3.95 7.76 12.79
N CYS A 34 4.15 7.48 11.51
CA CYS A 34 3.09 7.01 10.62
C CYS A 34 2.47 5.70 11.12
N ALA A 35 3.30 4.74 11.53
CA ALA A 35 2.84 3.48 12.10
C ALA A 35 1.97 3.72 13.35
N ARG A 36 2.42 4.55 14.29
CA ARG A 36 1.66 4.88 15.51
C ARG A 36 0.34 5.59 15.22
N VAL A 37 0.31 6.44 14.19
CA VAL A 37 -0.91 7.15 13.77
C VAL A 37 -1.95 6.17 13.24
N ILE A 38 -1.53 5.15 12.48
CA ILE A 38 -2.39 4.08 11.96
C ILE A 38 -2.84 3.17 13.11
N GLU A 39 -1.90 2.64 13.89
CA GLU A 39 -2.14 1.72 15.03
C GLU A 39 -3.06 2.36 16.09
N GLY A 40 -2.84 3.64 16.40
CA GLY A 40 -3.58 4.38 17.40
C GLY A 40 -4.94 4.89 16.93
N GLY A 41 -5.32 4.67 15.66
CA GLY A 41 -6.57 5.18 15.11
C GLY A 41 -6.68 6.71 15.16
N ILE A 42 -5.54 7.41 15.12
CA ILE A 42 -5.51 8.88 15.17
C ILE A 42 -6.12 9.48 13.90
N LEU A 43 -5.90 8.80 12.76
CA LEU A 43 -6.57 9.13 11.50
C LEU A 43 -7.88 8.34 11.37
N PRO A 44 -8.92 8.93 10.76
CA PRO A 44 -10.08 8.16 10.31
C PRO A 44 -9.63 7.01 9.40
N HIS A 45 -10.29 5.85 9.53
CA HIS A 45 -9.91 4.63 8.80
C HIS A 45 -9.75 4.84 7.29
N GLN A 46 -10.70 5.54 6.66
CA GLN A 46 -10.61 5.82 5.23
C GLN A 46 -9.34 6.60 4.88
N SER A 47 -8.97 7.62 5.67
CA SER A 47 -7.75 8.39 5.46
C SER A 47 -6.49 7.54 5.63
N ALA A 48 -6.50 6.59 6.56
CA ALA A 48 -5.40 5.64 6.71
C ALA A 48 -5.30 4.70 5.49
N CYS A 49 -6.44 4.24 4.95
CA CYS A 49 -6.49 3.43 3.75
C CYS A 49 -5.95 4.19 2.53
N GLU A 50 -6.30 5.47 2.36
CA GLU A 50 -5.79 6.26 1.23
C GLU A 50 -4.27 6.41 1.25
N ILE A 51 -3.65 6.41 2.44
CA ILE A 51 -2.18 6.47 2.60
C ILE A 51 -1.50 5.18 2.16
N LEU A 52 -2.19 4.04 2.21
CA LEU A 52 -1.61 2.70 2.01
C LEU A 52 -0.85 2.55 0.67
N PRO A 53 -1.40 2.88 -0.52
CA PRO A 53 -0.69 2.69 -1.79
C PRO A 53 0.60 3.51 -1.84
N MET A 54 0.56 4.74 -1.33
CA MET A 54 1.71 5.64 -1.35
C MET A 54 2.78 5.27 -0.34
N ALA A 55 2.37 4.88 0.86
CA ALA A 55 3.29 4.40 1.87
C ALA A 55 3.97 3.10 1.44
N TRP A 56 3.20 2.19 0.84
CA TRP A 56 3.73 0.97 0.23
C TRP A 56 4.77 1.29 -0.85
N HIS A 57 4.41 2.11 -1.85
CA HIS A 57 5.33 2.50 -2.92
C HIS A 57 6.62 3.11 -2.37
N ALA A 58 6.53 4.04 -1.41
CA ALA A 58 7.68 4.75 -0.86
C ALA A 58 8.68 3.84 -0.12
N ILE A 59 8.21 2.73 0.45
CA ILE A 59 9.04 1.72 1.12
C ILE A 59 9.57 0.72 0.10
N ALA A 60 8.68 0.16 -0.72
CA ALA A 60 8.99 -0.91 -1.67
C ALA A 60 9.94 -0.48 -2.80
N SER A 61 9.86 0.78 -3.24
CA SER A 61 10.74 1.36 -4.28
C SER A 61 12.18 1.59 -3.82
N LYS A 62 12.47 1.47 -2.52
CA LYS A 62 13.80 1.70 -1.97
C LYS A 62 14.45 0.39 -1.57
N ALA A 63 15.76 0.30 -1.78
CA ALA A 63 16.56 -0.78 -1.23
C ALA A 63 16.31 -0.89 0.28
N PRO A 64 16.17 -2.11 0.82
CA PRO A 64 16.02 -2.29 2.25
C PRO A 64 17.19 -1.62 2.95
N ALA A 65 16.90 -0.75 3.92
CA ALA A 65 17.95 -0.18 4.75
C ALA A 65 18.68 -1.33 5.46
N SER A 66 20.01 -1.29 5.46
CA SER A 66 20.85 -2.33 6.07
C SER A 66 20.40 -2.66 7.50
N ALA A 67 20.41 -3.95 7.83
CA ALA A 67 20.07 -4.59 9.11
C ALA A 67 19.54 -3.67 10.23
N ALA A 68 18.25 -3.84 10.55
CA ALA A 68 17.49 -3.24 11.66
C ALA A 68 16.93 -1.81 11.43
N ASP A 69 16.19 -1.61 10.34
CA ASP A 69 15.27 -0.47 10.24
C ASP A 69 13.97 -0.78 11.01
N ASP A 70 14.03 -0.71 12.34
CA ASP A 70 12.88 -0.93 13.24
C ASP A 70 11.66 -0.06 12.86
N GLY A 71 11.91 1.10 12.20
CA GLY A 71 10.86 1.99 11.74
C GLY A 71 10.11 1.46 10.52
N GLU A 72 10.82 0.85 9.56
CA GLU A 72 10.22 0.19 8.41
C GLU A 72 9.38 -1.01 8.83
N ASP A 73 9.94 -1.91 9.62
CA ASP A 73 9.25 -3.13 10.05
C ASP A 73 7.95 -2.82 10.81
N ARG A 74 7.99 -1.82 11.70
CA ARG A 74 6.79 -1.38 12.42
C ARG A 74 5.73 -0.81 11.47
N LEU A 75 6.13 0.01 10.52
CA LEU A 75 5.20 0.59 9.55
C LEU A 75 4.58 -0.50 8.66
N LEU A 76 5.38 -1.44 8.16
CA LEU A 76 4.88 -2.57 7.36
C LEU A 76 3.86 -3.39 8.16
N ARG A 77 4.12 -3.68 9.44
CA ARG A 77 3.15 -4.38 10.30
C ARG A 77 1.86 -3.58 10.51
N ALA A 78 1.95 -2.26 10.70
CA ALA A 78 0.78 -1.41 10.83
C ALA A 78 -0.07 -1.40 9.55
N LEU A 79 0.58 -1.31 8.39
CA LEU A 79 -0.09 -1.38 7.08
C LEU A 79 -0.70 -2.76 6.82
N THR A 80 -0.02 -3.84 7.18
CA THR A 80 -0.57 -5.20 7.10
C THR A 80 -1.80 -5.34 7.99
N GLY A 81 -1.74 -4.84 9.23
CA GLY A 81 -2.90 -4.81 10.12
C GLY A 81 -4.08 -4.04 9.52
N LEU A 82 -3.81 -2.90 8.89
CA LEU A 82 -4.82 -2.11 8.19
C LEU A 82 -5.47 -2.92 7.05
N VAL A 83 -4.67 -3.58 6.21
CA VAL A 83 -5.15 -4.44 5.11
C VAL A 83 -6.00 -5.59 5.63
N LEU A 84 -5.60 -6.22 6.73
CA LEU A 84 -6.30 -7.37 7.32
C LEU A 84 -7.51 -6.98 8.19
N THR A 85 -7.75 -5.69 8.41
CA THR A 85 -8.89 -5.22 9.20
C THR A 85 -10.21 -5.54 8.47
N VAL A 86 -11.10 -6.26 9.15
CA VAL A 86 -12.37 -6.74 8.59
C VAL A 86 -13.43 -5.64 8.55
N GLN A 87 -13.57 -4.87 9.63
CA GLN A 87 -14.51 -3.74 9.72
C GLN A 87 -13.94 -2.60 10.59
N PRO A 88 -13.95 -1.35 10.10
CA PRO A 88 -14.17 -0.96 8.70
C PRO A 88 -13.10 -1.59 7.79
N SER A 89 -13.51 -2.02 6.60
CA SER A 89 -12.64 -2.76 5.68
C SER A 89 -11.96 -1.81 4.70
N VAL A 90 -10.76 -2.15 4.19
CA VAL A 90 -10.14 -1.39 3.09
C VAL A 90 -11.01 -1.49 1.82
N ASP A 91 -11.24 -0.36 1.16
CA ASP A 91 -11.92 -0.28 -0.13
C ASP A 91 -11.16 -1.07 -1.21
N PRO A 92 -11.83 -1.91 -2.02
CA PRO A 92 -11.13 -2.73 -3.02
C PRO A 92 -10.36 -1.90 -4.06
N SER A 93 -10.81 -0.69 -4.39
CA SER A 93 -10.11 0.21 -5.31
C SER A 93 -8.72 0.64 -4.80
N ILE A 94 -8.56 0.74 -3.48
CA ILE A 94 -7.27 1.05 -2.83
C ILE A 94 -6.32 -0.14 -2.98
N LEU A 95 -6.82 -1.37 -2.90
CA LEU A 95 -6.01 -2.58 -3.11
C LEU A 95 -5.52 -2.66 -4.57
N CYS A 96 -6.36 -2.31 -5.55
CA CYS A 96 -5.96 -2.16 -6.94
C CYS A 96 -4.81 -1.14 -7.08
N ARG A 97 -4.92 0.04 -6.43
CA ARG A 97 -3.87 1.07 -6.44
C ARG A 97 -2.58 0.61 -5.77
N CYS A 98 -2.65 -0.25 -4.74
CA CYS A 98 -1.46 -0.85 -4.15
C CYS A 98 -0.74 -1.79 -5.11
N LEU A 99 -1.50 -2.54 -5.92
CA LEU A 99 -0.93 -3.41 -6.94
C LEU A 99 -0.31 -2.59 -8.08
N ASP A 100 -0.96 -1.50 -8.51
CA ASP A 100 -0.38 -0.54 -9.45
C ASP A 100 0.94 0.04 -8.94
N ALA A 101 0.97 0.45 -7.68
CA ALA A 101 2.18 0.92 -7.01
C ALA A 101 3.29 -0.16 -6.97
N THR A 102 2.94 -1.44 -6.96
CA THR A 102 3.92 -2.53 -7.01
C THR A 102 4.46 -2.69 -8.44
N ILE A 103 3.57 -2.68 -9.42
CA ILE A 103 3.92 -2.80 -10.85
C ILE A 103 4.79 -1.61 -11.29
N SER A 104 4.52 -0.41 -10.78
CA SER A 104 5.28 0.80 -11.13
C SER A 104 6.73 0.82 -10.65
N ILE A 105 7.10 -0.08 -9.72
CA ILE A 105 8.50 -0.25 -9.29
C ILE A 105 9.35 -0.79 -10.45
N GLY A 106 8.74 -1.52 -11.38
CA GLY A 106 9.39 -2.06 -12.57
C GLY A 106 9.87 -3.50 -12.38
N GLU A 107 10.83 -3.88 -13.22
CA GLU A 107 11.22 -5.29 -13.38
C GLU A 107 11.99 -5.88 -12.19
N ASP A 108 12.58 -5.06 -11.32
CA ASP A 108 13.31 -5.52 -10.14
C ASP A 108 12.50 -5.33 -8.85
N LEU A 109 11.91 -6.43 -8.37
CA LEU A 109 11.20 -6.51 -7.09
C LEU A 109 12.03 -7.25 -6.03
N SER A 110 13.35 -7.40 -6.21
CA SER A 110 14.24 -8.01 -5.22
C SER A 110 14.12 -7.36 -3.84
N ASN A 111 13.95 -6.03 -3.83
CA ASN A 111 13.72 -5.22 -2.63
C ASN A 111 12.45 -5.62 -1.86
N ILE A 112 11.48 -6.26 -2.52
CA ILE A 112 10.28 -6.81 -1.89
C ILE A 112 10.50 -8.28 -1.56
N THR A 113 10.88 -9.10 -2.55
CA THR A 113 10.95 -10.56 -2.44
C THR A 113 11.99 -11.06 -1.44
N GLN A 114 13.08 -10.30 -1.23
CA GLN A 114 14.12 -10.62 -0.24
C GLN A 114 13.77 -10.17 1.17
N SER A 115 12.69 -9.40 1.37
CA SER A 115 12.24 -8.94 2.67
C SER A 115 10.95 -9.65 3.09
N ARG A 116 11.03 -10.38 4.19
CA ARG A 116 9.88 -11.11 4.74
C ARG A 116 8.71 -10.18 5.05
N THR A 117 8.94 -9.05 5.72
CA THR A 117 7.88 -8.13 6.14
C THR A 117 7.23 -7.41 4.96
N ARG A 118 8.00 -7.09 3.92
CA ARG A 118 7.45 -6.53 2.67
C ARG A 118 6.63 -7.56 1.91
N MET A 119 7.10 -8.81 1.81
CA MET A 119 6.33 -9.91 1.22
C MET A 119 5.05 -10.22 1.98
N GLU A 120 5.05 -10.15 3.31
CA GLU A 120 3.85 -10.35 4.12
C GLU A 120 2.77 -9.31 3.80
N LEU A 121 3.14 -8.03 3.65
CA LEU A 121 2.22 -6.98 3.25
C LEU A 121 1.71 -7.19 1.81
N LEU A 122 2.61 -7.45 0.85
CA LEU A 122 2.23 -7.71 -0.54
C LEU A 122 1.28 -8.90 -0.66
N HIS A 123 1.57 -10.00 0.03
CA HIS A 123 0.69 -11.17 0.06
C HIS A 123 -0.67 -10.85 0.66
N SER A 124 -0.72 -10.03 1.72
CA SER A 124 -1.98 -9.58 2.31
C SER A 124 -2.80 -8.73 1.35
N ILE A 125 -2.15 -7.85 0.57
CA ILE A 125 -2.79 -7.06 -0.49
C ILE A 125 -3.35 -7.97 -1.58
N LEU A 126 -2.56 -8.93 -2.08
CA LEU A 126 -2.98 -9.86 -3.13
C LEU A 126 -4.15 -10.76 -2.68
N SER A 127 -4.04 -11.36 -1.50
CA SER A 127 -5.06 -12.26 -0.96
C SER A 127 -6.38 -11.51 -0.71
N ASN A 128 -6.31 -10.35 -0.04
CA ASN A 128 -7.52 -9.59 0.26
C ASN A 128 -8.12 -8.94 -0.98
N GLY A 129 -7.27 -8.44 -1.90
CA GLY A 129 -7.70 -7.86 -3.16
C GLY A 129 -8.42 -8.87 -4.03
N LYS A 130 -7.90 -10.09 -4.17
CA LYS A 130 -8.57 -11.17 -4.88
C LYS A 130 -9.93 -11.50 -4.28
N SER A 131 -10.04 -11.59 -2.95
CA SER A 131 -11.32 -11.91 -2.31
C SER A 131 -12.35 -10.79 -2.42
N LYS A 132 -11.92 -9.53 -2.30
CA LYS A 132 -12.84 -8.38 -2.27
C LYS A 132 -13.21 -7.89 -3.67
N CYS A 133 -12.25 -7.79 -4.58
CA CYS A 133 -12.52 -7.33 -5.94
C CYS A 133 -13.38 -8.37 -6.70
N ALA A 134 -13.28 -9.66 -6.39
CA ALA A 134 -14.16 -10.67 -6.97
C ALA A 134 -15.64 -10.53 -6.57
N GLN A 135 -15.94 -9.78 -5.50
CA GLN A 135 -17.31 -9.49 -5.06
C GLN A 135 -17.86 -8.20 -5.69
N ASP A 136 -17.03 -7.45 -6.41
CA ASP A 136 -17.35 -6.18 -7.04
C ASP A 136 -17.29 -6.34 -8.57
N SER A 137 -18.44 -6.21 -9.25
CA SER A 137 -18.54 -6.44 -10.69
C SER A 137 -17.65 -5.51 -11.53
N ASP A 138 -17.42 -4.30 -11.02
CA ASP A 138 -16.68 -3.27 -11.74
C ASP A 138 -15.17 -3.45 -11.54
N LEU A 139 -14.76 -4.04 -10.41
CA LEU A 139 -13.37 -4.22 -10.05
C LEU A 139 -12.82 -5.63 -10.30
N ASP A 140 -13.65 -6.67 -10.48
CA ASP A 140 -13.16 -8.04 -10.74
C ASP A 140 -12.29 -8.11 -12.01
N GLY A 141 -12.75 -7.51 -13.11
CA GLY A 141 -11.98 -7.44 -14.36
C GLY A 141 -10.68 -6.64 -14.20
N VAL A 142 -10.77 -5.49 -13.53
CA VAL A 142 -9.64 -4.59 -13.25
C VAL A 142 -8.58 -5.29 -12.39
N TRP A 143 -9.00 -6.02 -11.36
CA TRP A 143 -8.11 -6.77 -10.49
C TRP A 143 -7.38 -7.87 -11.25
N LYS A 144 -8.10 -8.67 -12.06
CA LYS A 144 -7.50 -9.75 -12.87
C LYS A 144 -6.46 -9.23 -13.87
N GLU A 145 -6.71 -8.09 -14.50
CA GLU A 145 -5.76 -7.45 -15.39
C GLU A 145 -4.47 -7.06 -14.65
N LYS A 146 -4.61 -6.39 -13.49
CA LYS A 146 -3.46 -5.98 -12.67
C LYS A 146 -2.71 -7.17 -12.09
N GLU A 147 -3.40 -8.21 -11.63
CA GLU A 147 -2.80 -9.46 -11.16
C GLU A 147 -1.99 -10.11 -12.28
N THR A 148 -2.53 -10.14 -13.51
CA THR A 148 -1.82 -10.66 -14.68
C THR A 148 -0.55 -9.85 -14.98
N ALA A 149 -0.65 -8.52 -14.98
CA ALA A 149 0.50 -7.63 -15.20
C ALA A 149 1.58 -7.81 -14.11
N PHE A 150 1.18 -7.92 -12.85
CA PHE A 150 2.09 -8.20 -11.74
C PHE A 150 2.79 -9.57 -11.90
N MET A 151 2.07 -10.61 -12.30
CA MET A 151 2.64 -11.93 -12.54
C MET A 151 3.64 -11.93 -13.70
N GLN A 152 3.43 -11.10 -14.73
CA GLN A 152 4.40 -10.91 -15.81
C GLN A 152 5.71 -10.28 -15.31
N VAL A 153 5.62 -9.27 -14.44
CA VAL A 153 6.79 -8.63 -13.79
C VAL A 153 7.54 -9.63 -12.91
N LEU A 154 6.83 -10.47 -12.15
CA LEU A 154 7.48 -11.53 -11.36
C LEU A 154 8.16 -12.57 -12.24
N ALA A 155 7.53 -12.98 -13.35
CA ALA A 155 8.09 -13.97 -14.26
C ALA A 155 9.34 -13.46 -15.00
N SER A 156 9.45 -12.15 -15.27
CA SER A 156 10.64 -11.58 -15.90
C SER A 156 11.88 -11.58 -14.99
N GLN A 157 11.71 -11.68 -13.66
CA GLN A 157 12.83 -11.72 -12.70
C GLN A 157 13.57 -13.04 -12.63
N GLN A 158 12.97 -14.12 -13.15
CA GLN A 158 13.54 -15.47 -13.10
C GLN A 158 14.41 -15.81 -14.31
N LYS A 159 14.68 -14.83 -15.19
CA LYS A 159 15.55 -14.96 -16.36
C LYS A 159 16.93 -14.40 -16.08
#